data_AF-A0A6I2UL09-F1
#
_entry.id   AF-A0A6I2UL09-F1
#
_cell.length_a   1.000
_cell.length_b   1.000
_cell.length_c   1.000
_cell.angle_alpha   90.00
_cell.angle_beta   90.00
_cell.angle_gamma   90.00
#
_symmetry.space_group_name_H-M   'P 1'
#
loop_
_entity.id
_entity.type
_entity.pdbx_description
1 polymer ?
#
loop_
_entity_poly.entity_id
_entity_poly.type
_entity_poly.pdbx_seq_one_letter_code
_entity_poly.pdbx_strand_id
1 'polypeptide(L)'
;MGENKTGVTPSEASMDGIQLVASILMCFPEMAKVTLDSEDSGVWLDFTLKDVPTEERMKKADKVITDSMRLYHELEGFSRARLAFFYAKGVLRIFRDIDSLTRAELDILVSIIRDHFSDLLLADTVNNIDEDVLFNQSEMIDHRIRFLRTNHIHENMVGIREEGRVMVY
;
A
#
# COMPACT_ATOMS: atom_id res chain seq x y z
N MET A 1 -9.35 -41.23 -7.69
CA MET A 1 -8.64 -39.94 -7.76
C MET A 1 -9.63 -38.84 -7.41
N GLY A 2 -9.70 -38.45 -6.15
CA GLY A 2 -10.45 -37.27 -5.72
C GLY A 2 -9.47 -36.10 -5.60
N GLU A 3 -9.75 -35.00 -6.29
CA GLU A 3 -8.96 -33.78 -6.25
C GLU A 3 -8.94 -33.22 -4.82
N ASN A 4 -7.74 -33.11 -4.23
CA ASN A 4 -7.55 -32.39 -2.98
C ASN A 4 -7.31 -30.91 -3.35
N LYS A 5 -8.38 -30.17 -3.65
CA LYS A 5 -8.34 -28.70 -3.66
C LYS A 5 -8.52 -28.24 -2.23
N THR A 6 -7.41 -28.06 -1.53
CA THR A 6 -7.35 -27.28 -0.29
C THR A 6 -7.71 -25.83 -0.62
N GLY A 7 -9.01 -25.53 -0.69
CA GLY A 7 -9.49 -24.16 -0.81
C GLY A 7 -9.28 -23.44 0.52
N VAL A 8 -8.52 -22.35 0.49
CA VAL A 8 -8.38 -21.41 1.61
C VAL A 8 -9.76 -20.87 1.99
N THR A 9 -10.01 -20.72 3.29
CA THR A 9 -11.29 -20.18 3.76
C THR A 9 -11.33 -18.65 3.65
N PRO A 10 -12.50 -18.02 3.42
CA PRO A 10 -12.63 -16.56 3.43
C PRO A 10 -12.12 -15.91 4.73
N SER A 11 -12.20 -16.65 5.85
CA SER A 11 -11.67 -16.23 7.15
C SER A 11 -10.14 -16.08 7.14
N GLU A 12 -9.40 -16.94 6.46
CA GLU A 12 -7.94 -16.86 6.39
C GLU A 12 -7.50 -15.69 5.50
N ALA A 13 -8.15 -15.50 4.35
CA ALA A 13 -7.89 -14.35 3.48
C ALA A 13 -8.28 -13.01 4.11
N SER A 14 -9.34 -13.00 4.93
CA SER A 14 -9.67 -11.86 5.80
C SER A 14 -8.51 -11.54 6.76
N MET A 15 -7.99 -12.54 7.46
CA MET A 15 -6.87 -12.35 8.38
C MET A 15 -5.59 -11.86 7.69
N ASP A 16 -5.21 -12.43 6.54
CA ASP A 16 -4.04 -11.96 5.79
C ASP A 16 -4.23 -10.54 5.23
N GLY A 17 -5.46 -10.16 4.86
CA GLY A 17 -5.79 -8.79 4.49
C GLY A 17 -5.60 -7.82 5.64
N ILE A 18 -6.15 -8.13 6.83
CA ILE A 18 -6.00 -7.31 8.04
C ILE A 18 -4.52 -7.13 8.35
N GLN A 19 -3.77 -8.23 8.30
CA GLN A 19 -2.37 -8.22 8.61
C GLN A 19 -1.53 -7.51 7.55
N LEU A 20 -1.89 -7.55 6.27
CA LEU A 20 -1.21 -6.78 5.22
C LEU A 20 -1.38 -5.27 5.44
N VAL A 21 -2.63 -4.83 5.67
CA VAL A 21 -2.95 -3.43 5.95
C VAL A 21 -2.16 -2.95 7.17
N ALA A 22 -2.14 -3.76 8.24
CA ALA A 22 -1.37 -3.46 9.43
C ALA A 22 0.14 -3.37 9.15
N SER A 23 0.72 -4.31 8.40
CA SER A 23 2.15 -4.28 8.05
C SER A 23 2.53 -3.05 7.25
N ILE A 24 1.73 -2.67 6.25
CA ILE A 24 1.97 -1.48 5.45
C ILE A 24 1.97 -0.24 6.36
N LEU A 25 0.97 -0.12 7.23
CA LEU A 25 0.89 0.99 8.18
C LEU A 25 1.93 0.92 9.31
N MET A 26 2.60 -0.21 9.56
CA MET A 26 3.73 -0.22 10.48
C MET A 26 5.03 0.18 9.77
N CYS A 27 5.24 -0.30 8.55
CA CYS A 27 6.49 -0.15 7.81
C CYS A 27 6.63 1.19 7.07
N PHE A 28 5.51 1.83 6.71
CA PHE A 28 5.49 3.05 5.88
C PHE A 28 4.84 4.24 6.60
N PRO A 29 5.55 4.92 7.52
CA PRO A 29 5.00 5.98 8.37
C PRO A 29 4.40 7.19 7.61
N GLU A 30 4.70 7.31 6.32
CA GLU A 30 4.14 8.33 5.42
C GLU A 30 2.67 8.08 5.06
N MET A 31 2.23 6.82 5.08
CA MET A 31 0.86 6.45 4.69
C MET A 31 -0.07 6.63 5.87
N ALA A 32 -1.00 7.59 5.83
CA ALA A 32 -1.93 7.86 6.91
C ALA A 32 -3.07 6.82 6.98
N LYS A 33 -3.47 6.30 5.82
CA LYS A 33 -4.52 5.29 5.69
C LYS A 33 -4.21 4.34 4.53
N VAL A 34 -4.56 3.08 4.72
CA VAL A 34 -4.50 2.05 3.68
C VAL A 34 -5.88 1.42 3.58
N THR A 35 -6.36 1.20 2.36
CA THR A 35 -7.64 0.50 2.12
C THR A 35 -7.44 -0.64 1.15
N LEU A 36 -7.80 -1.86 1.55
CA LEU A 36 -7.96 -2.97 0.61
C LEU A 36 -9.34 -2.85 -0.03
N ASP A 37 -9.35 -2.90 -1.36
CA ASP A 37 -10.53 -2.76 -2.19
C ASP A 37 -10.83 -4.09 -2.88
N SER A 38 -11.90 -4.74 -2.45
CA SER A 38 -12.37 -6.01 -3.00
C SER A 38 -13.07 -5.85 -4.36
N GLU A 39 -13.65 -4.69 -4.64
CA GLU A 39 -14.36 -4.44 -5.90
C GLU A 39 -13.35 -4.23 -7.03
N ASP A 40 -12.35 -3.38 -6.78
CA ASP A 40 -11.30 -3.08 -7.74
C ASP A 40 -10.06 -3.99 -7.61
N SER A 41 -10.05 -4.95 -6.68
CA SER A 41 -8.92 -5.87 -6.40
C SER A 41 -7.58 -5.11 -6.28
N GLY A 42 -7.51 -4.20 -5.31
CA GLY A 42 -6.37 -3.31 -5.16
C GLY A 42 -6.22 -2.71 -3.77
N VAL A 43 -5.28 -1.79 -3.67
CA VAL A 43 -4.99 -1.00 -2.49
C VAL A 43 -5.09 0.49 -2.80
N TRP A 44 -5.68 1.22 -1.87
CA TRP A 44 -5.59 2.67 -1.81
C TRP A 44 -4.60 3.07 -0.72
N LEU A 45 -3.63 3.90 -1.08
CA LEU A 45 -2.59 4.44 -0.21
C LEU A 45 -2.82 5.94 -0.06
N ASP A 46 -3.19 6.39 1.13
CA ASP A 46 -3.48 7.80 1.41
C ASP A 46 -2.32 8.44 2.18
N PHE A 47 -1.84 9.56 1.66
CA PHE A 47 -0.81 10.41 2.25
C PHE A 47 -1.43 11.74 2.65
N THR A 48 -1.18 12.19 3.88
CA THR A 48 -1.65 13.49 4.36
C THR A 48 -0.58 14.54 4.14
N LEU A 49 -0.99 15.67 3.56
CA LEU A 49 -0.17 16.84 3.26
C LEU A 49 -0.72 18.04 4.04
N LYS A 50 0.16 18.86 4.59
CA LYS A 50 -0.20 20.08 5.35
C LYS A 50 -1.01 21.07 4.52
N ASP A 51 -0.75 21.10 3.22
CA ASP A 51 -1.40 21.97 2.24
C ASP A 51 -1.57 21.26 0.90
N VAL A 52 -2.41 21.82 0.03
CA VAL A 52 -2.59 21.33 -1.34
C VAL A 52 -1.35 21.70 -2.17
N PRO A 53 -0.63 20.72 -2.77
CA PRO A 53 0.51 21.02 -3.63
C PRO A 53 0.10 21.80 -4.88
N THR A 54 1.07 22.48 -5.50
CA THR A 54 0.83 23.13 -6.79
C THR A 54 0.63 22.09 -7.89
N GLU A 55 -0.14 22.45 -8.93
CA GLU A 55 -0.43 21.56 -10.06
C GLU A 55 0.83 21.06 -10.77
N GLU A 56 1.84 21.93 -10.92
CA GLU A 56 3.13 21.56 -11.49
C GLU A 56 3.83 20.47 -10.66
N ARG A 57 3.81 20.62 -9.32
CA ARG A 57 4.42 19.68 -8.40
C ARG A 57 3.71 18.32 -8.42
N MET A 58 2.37 18.33 -8.46
CA MET A 58 1.56 17.12 -8.61
C MET A 58 1.89 16.40 -9.93
N LYS A 59 1.85 17.11 -11.06
CA LYS A 59 2.19 16.54 -12.38
C LYS A 59 3.60 15.96 -12.44
N LYS A 60 4.57 16.62 -11.80
CA LYS A 60 5.95 16.13 -11.74
C LYS A 60 6.04 14.84 -10.93
N ALA A 61 5.42 14.79 -9.75
CA ALA A 61 5.40 13.59 -8.93
C ALA A 61 4.69 12.42 -9.66
N ASP A 62 3.50 12.65 -10.20
CA ASP A 62 2.73 11.64 -10.94
C ASP A 62 3.55 11.06 -12.10
N LYS A 63 4.27 11.92 -12.83
CA LYS A 63 5.15 11.50 -13.93
C LYS A 63 6.30 10.63 -13.43
N VAL A 64 7.02 11.06 -12.39
CA VAL A 64 8.16 10.31 -11.84
C VAL A 64 7.70 8.96 -11.29
N ILE A 65 6.57 8.91 -10.57
CA ILE A 65 5.99 7.66 -10.10
C ILE A 65 5.63 6.77 -11.27
N THR A 66 4.85 7.27 -12.24
CA THR A 66 4.40 6.47 -13.39
C THR A 66 5.58 5.91 -14.20
N ASP A 67 6.60 6.72 -14.48
CA ASP A 67 7.78 6.27 -15.23
C ASP A 67 8.62 5.26 -14.43
N SER A 68 8.75 5.44 -13.12
CA SER A 68 9.48 4.51 -12.23
C SER A 68 8.76 3.18 -12.10
N MET A 69 7.43 3.20 -11.91
CA MET A 69 6.61 1.97 -11.83
C MET A 69 6.64 1.20 -13.14
N ARG A 70 6.50 1.90 -14.27
CA ARG A 70 6.60 1.25 -15.59
C ARG A 70 7.93 0.53 -15.76
N LEU A 71 9.04 1.21 -15.46
CA LEU A 71 10.38 0.61 -15.58
C LEU A 71 10.56 -0.58 -14.64
N TYR A 72 10.12 -0.44 -13.38
CA TYR A 72 10.17 -1.53 -12.41
C TYR A 72 9.37 -2.76 -12.88
N HIS A 73 8.13 -2.56 -13.35
CA HIS A 73 7.29 -3.63 -13.85
C HIS A 73 7.85 -4.31 -15.10
N GLU A 74 8.46 -3.54 -16.01
CA GLU A 74 9.16 -4.10 -17.17
C GLU A 74 10.31 -5.03 -16.75
N LEU A 75 11.06 -4.68 -15.70
CA LEU A 75 12.16 -5.49 -15.18
C LEU A 75 11.67 -6.76 -14.46
N GLU A 76 10.57 -6.65 -13.72
CA GLU A 76 9.97 -7.78 -12.96
C GLU A 76 9.06 -8.67 -13.83
N GLY A 77 8.79 -8.27 -15.07
CA GLY A 77 7.92 -9.01 -15.98
C GLY A 77 6.43 -8.91 -15.65
N PHE A 78 6.01 -7.89 -14.90
CA PHE A 78 4.60 -7.58 -14.69
C PHE A 78 4.01 -6.90 -15.93
N SER A 79 2.75 -7.19 -16.22
CA SER A 79 2.01 -6.54 -17.30
C SER A 79 0.67 -6.02 -16.81
N ARG A 80 0.19 -4.90 -17.39
CA ARG A 80 -1.14 -4.31 -17.12
C ARG A 80 -1.36 -3.78 -15.70
N ALA A 81 -0.32 -3.25 -15.07
CA ALA A 81 -0.44 -2.55 -13.80
C ALA A 81 -1.39 -1.33 -13.91
N ARG A 82 -2.35 -1.23 -12.98
CA ARG A 82 -3.31 -0.13 -12.83
C ARG A 82 -2.86 0.80 -11.72
N LEU A 83 -2.55 2.04 -12.09
CA LEU A 83 -2.10 3.09 -11.18
C LEU A 83 -2.97 4.32 -11.40
N ALA A 84 -3.44 4.93 -10.32
CA ALA A 84 -4.21 6.18 -10.38
C ALA A 84 -3.89 7.08 -9.20
N PHE A 85 -4.00 8.40 -9.42
CA PHE A 85 -3.69 9.43 -8.45
C PHE A 85 -4.90 10.35 -8.25
N PHE A 86 -5.18 10.69 -6.99
CA PHE A 86 -6.26 11.61 -6.64
C PHE A 86 -5.76 12.58 -5.58
N TYR A 87 -5.88 13.87 -5.88
CA TYR A 87 -5.52 14.93 -4.95
C TYR A 87 -6.79 15.64 -4.48
N ALA A 88 -7.03 15.66 -3.17
CA ALA A 88 -8.19 16.33 -2.59
C ALA A 88 -7.89 16.85 -1.18
N LYS A 89 -8.07 18.17 -0.97
CA LYS A 89 -8.03 18.82 0.37
C LYS A 89 -6.79 18.41 1.21
N GLY A 90 -5.60 18.43 0.63
CA GLY A 90 -4.37 18.06 1.33
C GLY A 90 -4.17 16.55 1.49
N VAL A 91 -4.93 15.72 0.78
CA VAL A 91 -4.70 14.27 0.73
C VAL A 91 -4.30 13.88 -0.69
N LEU A 92 -3.21 13.13 -0.80
CA LEU A 92 -2.85 12.38 -2.01
C LEU A 92 -3.24 10.93 -1.80
N ARG A 93 -4.12 10.43 -2.66
CA ARG A 93 -4.54 9.03 -2.70
C ARG A 93 -4.00 8.36 -3.96
N ILE A 94 -3.35 7.22 -3.79
CA ILE A 94 -2.77 6.43 -4.86
C ILE A 94 -3.45 5.06 -4.89
N PHE A 95 -3.97 4.67 -6.05
CA PHE A 95 -4.46 3.32 -6.30
C PHE A 95 -3.36 2.43 -6.87
N ARG A 96 -3.28 1.17 -6.42
CA ARG A 96 -2.54 0.10 -7.09
C ARG A 96 -3.32 -1.20 -7.09
N ASP A 97 -3.30 -1.92 -8.20
CA ASP A 97 -3.82 -3.29 -8.25
C ASP A 97 -2.95 -4.26 -7.44
N ILE A 98 -3.56 -5.29 -6.86
CA ILE A 98 -2.84 -6.32 -6.10
C ILE A 98 -2.03 -7.28 -7.00
N ASP A 99 -2.37 -7.35 -8.29
CA ASP A 99 -1.81 -8.30 -9.27
C ASP A 99 -0.35 -8.00 -9.60
N SER A 100 0.05 -6.73 -9.53
CA SER A 100 1.41 -6.27 -9.83
C SER A 100 2.09 -5.57 -8.64
N LEU A 101 1.37 -5.32 -7.55
CA LEU A 101 1.94 -4.71 -6.34
C LEU A 101 3.06 -5.58 -5.73
N THR A 102 4.11 -4.94 -5.25
CA THR A 102 5.14 -5.57 -4.42
C THR A 102 5.55 -4.62 -3.30
N ARG A 103 6.25 -5.15 -2.29
CA ARG A 103 6.92 -4.36 -1.26
C ARG A 103 7.87 -3.32 -1.87
N ALA A 104 8.73 -3.75 -2.79
CA ALA A 104 9.71 -2.87 -3.44
C ALA A 104 9.02 -1.70 -4.17
N GLU A 105 7.83 -1.94 -4.73
CA GLU A 105 7.01 -0.90 -5.33
C GLU A 105 6.56 0.16 -4.30
N LEU A 106 6.14 -0.29 -3.11
CA LEU A 106 5.79 0.61 -2.00
C LEU A 106 6.99 1.43 -1.53
N ASP A 107 8.19 0.84 -1.49
CA ASP A 107 9.44 1.55 -1.16
C ASP A 107 9.73 2.65 -2.21
N ILE A 108 9.59 2.35 -3.50
CA ILE A 108 9.77 3.32 -4.59
C ILE A 108 8.74 4.45 -4.45
N LEU A 109 7.46 4.12 -4.22
CA LEU A 109 6.41 5.12 -3.99
C LEU A 109 6.79 6.06 -2.85
N VAL A 110 7.11 5.51 -1.69
CA VAL A 110 7.44 6.31 -0.50
C VAL A 110 8.69 7.17 -0.72
N SER A 111 9.72 6.63 -1.39
CA SER A 111 10.92 7.41 -1.73
C SER A 111 10.56 8.62 -2.58
N ILE A 112 9.78 8.43 -3.66
CA ILE A 112 9.41 9.53 -4.56
C ILE A 112 8.51 10.54 -3.84
N ILE A 113 7.59 10.08 -2.99
CA ILE A 113 6.74 10.94 -2.17
C ILE A 113 7.56 11.79 -1.20
N ARG A 114 8.54 11.21 -0.50
CA ARG A 114 9.46 11.96 0.37
C ARG A 114 10.24 13.00 -0.44
N ASP A 115 10.79 12.63 -1.58
CA ASP A 115 11.57 13.54 -2.43
C ASP A 115 10.73 14.71 -2.95
N HIS A 116 9.48 14.42 -3.35
CA HIS A 116 8.60 15.42 -3.94
C HIS A 116 7.76 16.18 -2.95
N PHE A 117 7.56 15.72 -1.71
CA PHE A 117 6.62 16.34 -0.77
C PHE A 117 7.11 16.44 0.68
N SER A 118 8.40 16.22 0.98
CA SER A 118 8.94 16.21 2.36
C SER A 118 8.56 17.43 3.24
N ASP A 119 8.46 18.63 2.67
CA ASP A 119 8.03 19.86 3.36
C ASP A 119 6.54 19.85 3.73
N LEU A 120 5.71 19.19 2.91
CA LEU A 120 4.26 19.11 3.06
C LEU A 120 3.81 17.84 3.78
N LEU A 121 4.57 16.74 3.69
CA LEU A 121 4.16 15.42 4.13
C LEU A 121 4.02 15.37 5.66
N LEU A 122 2.89 14.85 6.12
CA LEU A 122 2.65 14.49 7.51
C LEU A 122 2.88 12.98 7.64
N ALA A 123 3.94 12.62 8.36
CA ALA A 123 4.24 11.25 8.71
C ALA A 123 4.04 11.05 10.22
N ASP A 124 3.49 9.91 10.59
CA ASP A 124 3.32 9.50 11.98
C ASP A 124 3.82 8.05 12.12
N THR A 125 4.63 7.83 13.16
CA THR A 125 5.21 6.53 13.47
C THR A 125 4.43 5.88 14.60
N VAL A 126 4.28 4.56 14.54
CA VAL A 126 3.72 3.82 15.67
C VAL A 126 4.69 3.91 16.86
N ASN A 127 4.17 4.22 18.04
CA ASN A 127 4.98 4.45 19.23
C ASN A 127 5.57 3.14 19.76
N ASN A 128 6.85 3.17 20.17
CA ASN A 128 7.53 2.06 20.88
C ASN A 128 7.43 0.71 20.17
N ILE A 129 7.41 0.68 18.83
CA ILE A 129 7.54 -0.57 18.08
C ILE A 129 8.95 -1.14 18.28
N ASP A 130 8.99 -2.42 18.60
CA ASP A 130 10.20 -3.22 18.61
C ASP A 130 10.74 -3.40 17.17
N GLU A 131 12.03 -3.13 16.95
CA GLU A 131 12.67 -3.21 15.64
C GLU A 131 12.58 -4.62 15.02
N ASP A 132 12.66 -5.67 15.82
CA ASP A 132 12.50 -7.05 15.34
C ASP A 132 11.06 -7.30 14.89
N VAL A 133 10.08 -6.74 15.61
CA VAL A 133 8.67 -6.82 15.19
C VAL A 133 8.47 -6.08 13.87
N LEU A 134 9.03 -4.87 13.72
CA LEU A 134 8.95 -4.10 12.48
C LEU A 134 9.58 -4.85 11.30
N PHE A 135 10.79 -5.39 11.51
CA PHE A 135 11.52 -6.17 10.53
C PHE A 135 10.69 -7.38 10.07
N ASN A 136 10.15 -8.14 11.03
CA ASN A 136 9.29 -9.30 10.74
C ASN A 136 8.03 -8.90 9.95
N GLN A 137 7.38 -7.79 10.30
CA GLN A 137 6.21 -7.30 9.54
C GLN A 137 6.59 -6.92 8.11
N SER A 138 7.75 -6.29 7.96
CA SER A 138 8.33 -5.91 6.68
C SER A 138 8.49 -7.14 5.76
N GLU A 139 9.11 -8.21 6.26
CA GLU A 139 9.36 -9.45 5.49
C GLU A 139 8.07 -10.13 5.02
N MET A 140 6.96 -9.97 5.77
CA MET A 140 5.69 -10.64 5.48
C MET A 140 4.83 -9.92 4.44
N ILE A 141 5.15 -8.67 4.07
CA ILE A 141 4.32 -7.89 3.12
C ILE A 141 4.20 -8.60 1.76
N ASP A 142 5.32 -8.98 1.13
CA ASP A 142 5.27 -9.64 -0.19
C ASP A 142 4.58 -11.00 -0.14
N HIS A 143 4.75 -11.73 0.96
CA HIS A 143 4.03 -12.98 1.18
C HIS A 143 2.52 -12.75 1.17
N ARG A 144 2.04 -11.77 1.94
CA ARG A 144 0.60 -11.46 2.06
C ARG A 144 0.02 -10.89 0.77
N ILE A 145 0.76 -10.03 0.07
CA ILE A 145 0.35 -9.56 -1.26
C ILE A 145 0.17 -10.75 -2.22
N ARG A 146 1.13 -11.68 -2.26
CA ARG A 146 1.04 -12.87 -3.12
C ARG A 146 -0.12 -13.78 -2.73
N PHE A 147 -0.37 -13.90 -1.42
CA PHE A 147 -1.48 -14.68 -0.90
C PHE A 147 -2.83 -14.09 -1.37
N LEU A 148 -3.05 -12.79 -1.17
CA LEU A 148 -4.28 -12.11 -1.59
C LEU A 148 -4.42 -12.05 -3.12
N ARG A 149 -3.32 -11.96 -3.87
CA ARG A 149 -3.34 -12.09 -5.33
C ARG A 149 -3.88 -13.45 -5.78
N THR A 150 -3.54 -14.52 -5.06
CA THR A 150 -3.96 -15.89 -5.41
C THR A 150 -5.37 -16.19 -4.91
N ASN A 151 -5.70 -15.72 -3.71
CA ASN A 151 -6.95 -16.04 -3.01
C ASN A 151 -8.04 -14.98 -3.17
N HIS A 152 -7.75 -13.85 -3.82
CA HIS A 152 -8.59 -12.66 -3.95
C HIS A 152 -8.83 -11.93 -2.63
N ILE A 153 -9.11 -10.63 -2.76
CA ILE A 153 -9.56 -9.80 -1.64
C ILE A 153 -11.06 -10.04 -1.48
N HIS A 154 -11.47 -10.62 -0.35
CA HIS A 154 -12.86 -11.01 -0.12
C HIS A 154 -13.74 -9.89 0.45
N GLU A 155 -13.14 -8.92 1.12
CA GLU A 155 -13.84 -7.84 1.79
C GLU A 155 -12.98 -6.57 1.79
N ASN A 156 -13.65 -5.43 1.85
CA ASN A 156 -12.97 -4.15 2.00
C ASN A 156 -12.44 -4.04 3.42
N MET A 157 -11.20 -3.58 3.56
CA MET A 157 -10.60 -3.32 4.86
C MET A 157 -9.99 -1.94 4.88
N VAL A 158 -10.13 -1.24 5.99
CA VAL A 158 -9.57 0.10 6.15
C VAL A 158 -8.68 0.14 7.38
N GLY A 159 -7.41 0.42 7.15
CA GLY A 159 -6.44 0.68 8.21
C GLY A 159 -6.13 2.16 8.34
N ILE A 160 -6.07 2.66 9.56
CA ILE A 160 -5.66 4.04 9.89
C ILE A 160 -4.63 4.04 11.02
N ARG A 161 -3.82 5.10 11.09
CA ARG A 161 -3.09 5.43 12.32
C ARG A 161 -3.87 6.40 13.19
N GLU A 162 -3.99 6.05 14.45
CA GLU A 162 -4.63 6.89 15.46
C GLU A 162 -3.82 6.81 16.77
N GLU A 163 -3.35 7.95 17.26
CA GLU A 163 -2.55 8.06 18.50
C GLU A 163 -1.34 7.11 18.57
N GLY A 164 -0.60 6.98 17.45
CA GLY A 164 0.55 6.10 17.37
C GLY A 164 0.22 4.61 17.46
N ARG A 165 -1.01 4.21 17.10
CA ARG A 165 -1.47 2.82 16.96
C ARG A 165 -2.08 2.61 15.57
N VAL A 166 -2.06 1.36 15.09
CA VAL A 166 -2.73 0.97 13.84
C VAL A 166 -4.04 0.28 14.19
N MET A 167 -5.14 0.76 13.61
CA MET A 167 -6.48 0.18 13.74
C MET A 167 -6.96 -0.27 12.36
N VAL A 168 -7.51 -1.48 12.26
CA VAL A 168 -8.06 -2.03 11.02
C VAL A 168 -9.53 -2.41 11.24
N TYR A 169 -10.38 -2.02 10.29
CA TYR A 169 -11.84 -2.22 10.28
C TYR A 169 -12.29 -2.89 9.01
#